data_AF-A0A142CWU2-F1
#
_entry.id   AF-A0A142CWU2-F1
#
_cell.length_a   1.000
_cell.length_b   1.000
_cell.length_c   1.000
_cell.angle_alpha   90.00
_cell.angle_beta   90.00
_cell.angle_gamma   90.00
#
_symmetry.space_group_name_H-M   'P 1'
#
loop_
_entity.id
_entity.type
_entity.pdbx_description
1 polymer ?
#
loop_
_entity_poly.entity_id
_entity_poly.type
_entity_poly.pdbx_seq_one_letter_code
_entity_poly.pdbx_strand_id
1 'polypeptide(L)'
;MKHHVGEHKARKGLIRIEFDEKDGKAENVRITGDFFIHPEETIHELESRLEGHKLEELEGIIDEFFAMRLDVEMPYINVEDFKIALKKALEG
;
A
#
# COMPACT_ATOMS: atom_id res chain seq x y z
N MET A 1 -16.56 2.39 -11.63
CA MET A 1 -15.10 2.26 -11.45
C MET A 1 -14.62 3.61 -10.96
N LYS A 2 -14.33 3.71 -9.67
CA LYS A 2 -13.79 4.93 -9.07
C LYS A 2 -12.27 4.75 -8.98
N HIS A 3 -11.50 5.70 -9.46
CA HIS A 3 -10.05 5.64 -9.32
C HIS A 3 -9.65 6.34 -8.02
N HIS A 4 -8.87 5.66 -7.19
CA HIS A 4 -8.38 6.13 -5.89
C HIS A 4 -6.89 6.42 -6.00
N VAL A 5 -6.45 7.53 -5.42
CA VAL A 5 -5.04 7.90 -5.36
C VAL A 5 -4.75 8.59 -4.05
N GLY A 6 -3.72 8.09 -3.36
CA GLY A 6 -3.28 8.61 -2.07
C GLY A 6 -1.78 8.71 -2.01
N GLU A 7 -1.29 9.85 -1.53
CA GLU A 7 0.14 10.15 -1.46
C GLU A 7 0.52 10.55 -0.03
N HIS A 8 1.58 9.93 0.49
CA HIS A 8 2.11 10.21 1.81
C HIS A 8 3.61 10.44 1.76
N LYS A 9 4.04 11.59 2.32
CA LYS A 9 5.45 11.91 2.50
C LYS A 9 5.88 11.32 3.83
N ALA A 10 6.64 10.24 3.77
CA ALA A 10 7.27 9.63 4.93
C ALA A 10 8.39 10.55 5.46
N ARG A 11 9.07 10.11 6.52
CA ARG A 11 10.23 10.84 7.06
C ARG A 11 11.30 11.07 5.98
N LYS A 12 11.47 10.11 5.08
CA LYS A 12 12.27 10.22 3.86
C LYS A 12 11.58 9.42 2.77
N GLY A 13 11.31 10.06 1.63
CA GLY A 13 10.58 9.45 0.52
C GLY A 13 9.09 9.76 0.51
N LEU A 14 8.47 9.47 -0.61
CA LEU A 14 7.05 9.55 -0.92
C LEU A 14 6.56 8.13 -1.18
N ILE A 15 5.41 7.79 -0.61
CA ILE A 15 4.65 6.58 -0.93
C ILE A 15 3.37 7.04 -1.61
N ARG A 16 3.07 6.45 -2.76
CA ARG A 16 1.87 6.68 -3.55
C ARG A 16 1.17 5.35 -3.76
N ILE A 17 -0.09 5.28 -3.39
CA ILE A 17 -0.97 4.13 -3.61
C ILE A 17 -2.08 4.56 -4.54
N GLU A 18 -2.29 3.83 -5.62
CA GLU A 18 -3.41 4.02 -6.53
C GLU A 18 -4.07 2.68 -6.86
N PHE A 19 -5.39 2.68 -7.01
CA PHE A 19 -6.17 1.50 -7.37
C PHE A 19 -7.53 1.92 -7.92
N ASP A 20 -8.18 1.02 -8.65
CA ASP A 20 -9.55 1.15 -9.10
C ASP A 20 -10.50 0.43 -8.15
N GLU A 21 -11.59 1.08 -7.76
CA GLU A 21 -12.68 0.44 -7.03
C GLU A 21 -13.71 -0.14 -8.00
N LYS A 22 -13.98 -1.44 -7.83
CA LYS A 22 -15.04 -2.19 -8.52
C LYS A 22 -15.80 -3.05 -7.51
N ASP A 23 -17.11 -2.82 -7.40
CA ASP A 23 -17.99 -3.56 -6.48
C ASP A 23 -17.48 -3.54 -5.01
N GLY A 24 -16.92 -2.40 -4.58
CA GLY A 24 -16.36 -2.22 -3.23
C GLY A 24 -15.02 -2.92 -3.01
N LYS A 25 -14.36 -3.40 -4.08
CA LYS A 25 -13.07 -4.08 -4.06
C LYS A 25 -12.00 -3.29 -4.79
N ALA A 26 -10.76 -3.41 -4.34
CA ALA A 26 -9.61 -2.82 -5.01
C ALA A 26 -9.15 -3.70 -6.18
N GLU A 27 -8.94 -3.07 -7.33
CA GLU A 27 -8.43 -3.66 -8.56
C GLU A 27 -7.31 -2.76 -9.11
N ASN A 28 -6.42 -3.30 -9.95
CA ASN A 28 -5.26 -2.60 -10.50
C ASN A 28 -4.42 -1.87 -9.42
N VAL A 29 -4.21 -2.51 -8.27
CA VAL A 29 -3.47 -1.89 -7.16
C VAL A 29 -2.03 -1.64 -7.57
N ARG A 30 -1.57 -0.41 -7.35
CA ARG A 30 -0.21 0.02 -7.65
C ARG A 30 0.36 0.88 -6.53
N ILE A 31 1.56 0.52 -6.08
CA ILE A 31 2.30 1.19 -5.02
C ILE A 31 3.62 1.67 -5.62
N THR A 32 3.80 2.98 -5.66
CA THR A 32 4.98 3.64 -6.24
C THR A 32 5.52 4.71 -5.32
N GLY A 33 6.74 5.18 -5.56
CA GLY A 33 7.33 6.22 -4.73
C GLY A 33 8.85 6.22 -4.75
N ASP A 34 9.45 7.18 -4.03
CA ASP A 34 10.89 7.28 -3.77
C ASP A 34 11.21 6.77 -2.36
N PHE A 35 10.91 5.49 -2.11
CA PHE A 35 11.24 4.82 -0.85
C PHE A 35 12.15 3.61 -1.09
N PHE A 36 12.81 3.14 -0.03
CA PHE A 36 13.70 1.99 -0.09
C PHE A 36 13.06 0.81 0.65
N ILE A 37 12.98 -0.33 -0.03
CA ILE A 37 12.53 -1.59 0.53
C ILE A 37 13.34 -2.74 -0.08
N HIS A 38 13.76 -3.68 0.76
CA HIS A 38 14.45 -4.89 0.33
C HIS A 38 13.83 -6.12 1.01
N PRO A 39 13.51 -7.19 0.24
CA PRO A 39 13.62 -7.29 -1.22
C PRO A 39 12.58 -6.43 -1.95
N GLU A 40 12.91 -6.00 -3.17
CA GLU A 40 12.04 -5.12 -3.99
C GLU A 40 10.72 -5.79 -4.40
N GLU A 41 10.72 -7.12 -4.55
CA GLU A 41 9.54 -7.93 -4.86
C GLU A 41 8.43 -7.80 -3.81
N THR A 42 8.77 -7.41 -2.58
CA THR A 42 7.83 -7.18 -1.48
C THR A 42 6.69 -6.25 -1.87
N ILE A 43 6.96 -5.23 -2.71
CA ILE A 43 5.93 -4.31 -3.17
C ILE A 43 4.96 -4.99 -4.14
N HIS A 44 5.47 -5.78 -5.09
CA HIS A 44 4.63 -6.52 -6.03
C HIS A 44 3.77 -7.57 -5.34
N GLU A 45 4.31 -8.21 -4.30
CA GLU A 45 3.56 -9.15 -3.48
C GLU A 45 2.46 -8.44 -2.67
N LEU A 46 2.74 -7.25 -2.13
CA LEU A 46 1.76 -6.43 -1.44
C LEU A 46 0.64 -5.96 -2.39
N GLU A 47 0.99 -5.44 -3.57
CA GLU A 47 0.03 -5.07 -4.63
C GLU A 47 -0.90 -6.24 -4.95
N SER A 48 -0.32 -7.41 -5.22
CA SER A 48 -1.06 -8.64 -5.53
C SER A 48 -1.95 -9.12 -4.37
N ARG A 49 -1.52 -8.86 -3.13
CA ARG A 49 -2.27 -9.26 -1.93
C ARG A 49 -3.49 -8.38 -1.69
N LEU A 50 -3.42 -7.10 -2.06
CA LEU A 50 -4.51 -6.13 -1.93
C LEU A 50 -5.56 -6.29 -3.04
N GLU A 51 -5.13 -6.74 -4.22
CA GLU A 51 -5.99 -7.00 -5.37
C GLU A 51 -7.19 -7.92 -5.01
N GLY A 52 -8.39 -7.54 -5.44
CA GLY A 52 -9.64 -8.30 -5.27
C GLY A 52 -10.24 -8.29 -3.86
N HIS A 53 -9.64 -7.58 -2.90
CA HIS A 53 -10.14 -7.46 -1.52
C HIS A 53 -10.98 -6.20 -1.32
N LYS A 54 -11.85 -6.20 -0.31
CA LYS A 54 -12.70 -5.05 -0.03
C LYS A 54 -11.89 -3.89 0.51
N LEU A 55 -12.32 -2.66 0.23
CA LEU A 55 -11.65 -1.44 0.69
C LEU A 55 -11.46 -1.39 2.22
N GLU A 56 -12.43 -1.91 2.98
CA GLU A 56 -12.38 -2.00 4.44
C GLU A 56 -11.35 -3.01 4.98
N GLU A 57 -10.92 -3.96 4.16
CA GLU A 57 -9.97 -5.02 4.54
C GLU A 57 -8.51 -4.63 4.24
N LEU A 58 -8.28 -3.68 3.33
CA LEU A 58 -6.96 -3.32 2.82
C LEU A 58 -5.98 -2.91 3.91
N GLU A 59 -6.44 -2.14 4.91
CA GLU A 59 -5.60 -1.71 6.03
C GLU A 59 -5.11 -2.92 6.85
N GLY A 60 -6.00 -3.86 7.14
CA GLY A 60 -5.65 -5.10 7.86
C GLY A 60 -4.70 -5.99 7.07
N ILE A 61 -4.88 -6.08 5.75
CA ILE A 61 -4.00 -6.84 4.86
C ILE A 61 -2.58 -6.27 4.88
N ILE A 62 -2.42 -4.94 4.87
CA ILE A 62 -1.11 -4.29 4.99
C ILE A 62 -0.43 -4.68 6.32
N ASP A 63 -1.14 -4.54 7.44
CA ASP A 63 -0.59 -4.90 8.75
C ASP A 63 -0.19 -6.38 8.81
N GLU A 64 -1.04 -7.30 8.35
CA GLU A 64 -0.75 -8.74 8.32
C GLU A 64 0.45 -9.07 7.42
N PHE A 65 0.52 -8.46 6.24
CA PHE A 65 1.57 -8.70 5.26
C PHE A 65 2.96 -8.38 5.83
N PHE A 66 3.11 -7.24 6.50
CA PHE A 66 4.38 -6.84 7.10
C PHE A 66 4.64 -7.51 8.45
N ALA A 67 3.61 -7.86 9.23
CA ALA A 67 3.78 -8.55 10.52
C ALA A 67 4.42 -9.94 10.38
N MET A 68 4.19 -10.62 9.25
CA MET A 68 4.75 -11.95 8.97
C MET A 68 6.14 -11.92 8.35
N ARG A 69 6.70 -10.74 8.04
CA ARG A 69 7.96 -10.58 7.30
C ARG A 69 9.05 -9.97 8.15
N LEU A 70 9.93 -10.82 8.67
CA LEU A 70 11.13 -10.41 9.41
C LEU A 70 12.32 -10.14 8.48
N ASP A 71 12.22 -10.54 7.22
CA ASP A 71 13.24 -10.41 6.17
C ASP A 71 13.15 -9.10 5.39
N VAL A 72 12.09 -8.31 5.62
CA VAL A 72 11.88 -7.04 4.91
C VAL A 72 12.58 -5.89 5.63
N GLU A 73 13.51 -5.25 4.93
CA GLU A 73 14.19 -4.05 5.36
C GLU A 73 13.57 -2.80 4.72
N MET A 74 13.15 -1.85 5.54
CA MET A 74 12.52 -0.59 5.11
C MET A 74 13.21 0.62 5.75
N PRO A 75 14.37 1.07 5.22
CA PRO A 75 15.07 2.22 5.79
C PRO A 75 14.22 3.50 5.68
N TYR A 76 14.04 4.19 6.81
CA TYR A 76 13.40 5.51 6.91
C TYR A 76 11.89 5.57 6.66
N ILE A 77 11.25 4.43 6.39
CA ILE A 77 9.78 4.29 6.28
C ILE A 77 9.32 3.18 7.21
N ASN A 78 8.02 3.12 7.47
CA ASN A 78 7.41 2.01 8.20
C ASN A 78 6.02 1.66 7.62
N VAL A 79 5.40 0.62 8.17
CA VAL A 79 4.08 0.13 7.77
C VAL A 79 3.00 1.23 7.87
N GLU A 80 3.09 2.11 8.87
CA GLU A 80 2.14 3.21 9.05
C GLU A 80 2.18 4.20 7.88
N ASP A 81 3.34 4.41 7.25
CA ASP A 81 3.45 5.28 6.09
C ASP A 81 2.62 4.76 4.90
N PHE A 82 2.55 3.44 4.70
CA PHE A 82 1.68 2.81 3.69
C PHE A 82 0.21 2.96 4.05
N LYS A 83 -0.14 2.77 5.33
CA LYS A 83 -1.53 2.92 5.80
C LYS A 83 -2.03 4.36 5.67
N ILE A 84 -1.18 5.34 5.90
CA ILE A 84 -1.54 6.76 5.69
C ILE A 84 -1.76 7.03 4.19
N ALA A 85 -0.92 6.51 3.31
CA ALA A 85 -1.12 6.64 1.86
C ALA A 85 -2.45 6.00 1.43
N LEU A 86 -2.76 4.80 1.92
CA LEU A 86 -4.02 4.11 1.66
C LEU A 86 -5.24 4.91 2.16
N LYS A 87 -5.20 5.41 3.40
CA LYS A 87 -6.28 6.23 3.97
C LYS A 87 -6.58 7.44 3.10
N LYS A 88 -5.55 8.16 2.65
CA LYS A 88 -5.71 9.28 1.73
C LYS A 88 -6.32 8.88 0.38
N ALA A 89 -5.99 7.69 -0.12
CA ALA A 89 -6.59 7.17 -1.34
C ALA A 89 -8.09 6.90 -1.19
N LEU A 90 -8.51 6.45 0.00
CA LEU A 90 -9.93 6.20 0.32
C LEU A 90 -10.72 7.49 0.58
N GLU A 91 -10.06 8.54 1.08
CA GLU A 91 -10.67 9.86 1.33
C GLU A 91 -10.86 10.70 0.05
N GLY A 92 -10.07 10.46 -1.01
CA GLY A 92 -10.19 11.10 -2.32
C GLY A 92 -11.35 10.58 -3.15
#